data_AF-A0A220U8W3-F1
#
_entry.id   AF-A0A220U8W3-F1
#
_cell.length_a   1.000
_cell.length_b   1.000
_cell.length_c   1.000
_cell.angle_alpha   90.00
_cell.angle_beta   90.00
_cell.angle_gamma   90.00
#
_symmetry.space_group_name_H-M   'P 1'
#
loop_
_entity.id
_entity.type
_entity.pdbx_description
1 polymer ?
#
loop_
_entity_poly.entity_id
_entity_poly.type
_entity_poly.pdbx_seq_one_letter_code
_entity_poly.pdbx_strand_id
1 'polypeptide(L)'
;MKVVKRKQRYRLMKRSGIKDIDQMQGYQFEEYLKVLFKGLGYRPIVTKKSGDYGADVVLKGRNKIVIQAKRYGYKHNVSMDAVREVFASMFFYKADEAWVITNSFFTKQAMILAKACGVKLLNRYELEEFIVKINPAQQPKQFTRKRSDLH
;
A
#
# COMPACT_ATOMS: atom_id res chain seq x y z
N MET A 1 20.95 11.71 19.35
CA MET A 1 20.90 11.93 17.88
C MET A 1 20.03 10.92 17.10
N LYS A 2 20.16 9.59 17.28
CA LYS A 2 19.38 8.57 16.51
C LYS A 2 17.85 8.70 16.64
N VAL A 3 17.33 8.99 17.84
CA VAL A 3 15.88 9.14 18.10
C VAL A 3 15.29 10.37 17.42
N VAL A 4 16.02 11.49 17.41
CA VAL A 4 15.62 12.74 16.75
C VAL A 4 15.51 12.54 15.23
N LYS A 5 16.50 11.89 14.61
CA LYS A 5 16.46 11.52 13.18
C LYS A 5 15.25 10.61 12.85
N ARG A 6 14.92 9.65 13.72
CA ARG A 6 13.73 8.79 13.59
C ARG A 6 12.42 9.58 13.66
N LYS A 7 12.30 10.51 14.61
CA LYS A 7 11.09 11.36 14.78
C LYS A 7 10.91 12.31 13.59
N GLN A 8 12.00 12.87 13.07
CA GLN A 8 11.98 13.72 11.87
C GLN A 8 11.57 12.93 10.62
N ARG A 9 12.15 11.74 10.41
CA ARG A 9 11.78 10.85 9.30
C ARG A 9 10.30 10.45 9.35
N TYR A 10 9.78 10.11 10.53
CA TYR A 10 8.36 9.81 10.71
C TYR A 10 7.46 10.98 10.32
N ARG A 11 7.80 12.21 10.73
CA ARG A 11 7.04 13.42 10.36
C ARG A 11 7.07 13.68 8.86
N LEU A 12 8.22 13.48 8.22
CA LEU A 12 8.36 13.62 6.77
C LEU A 12 7.45 12.61 6.06
N MET A 13 7.54 11.33 6.41
CA MET A 13 6.70 10.28 5.80
C MET A 13 5.21 10.52 6.03
N LYS A 14 4.80 10.98 7.22
CA LYS A 14 3.39 11.31 7.48
C LYS A 14 2.87 12.44 6.57
N ARG A 15 3.75 13.33 6.12
CA ARG A 15 3.43 14.44 5.22
C ARG A 15 3.69 14.09 3.75
N SER A 16 4.19 12.91 3.42
CA SER A 16 4.49 12.52 2.05
C SER A 16 3.22 12.19 1.27
N GLY A 17 3.10 12.80 0.09
CA GLY A 17 2.03 12.53 -0.88
C GLY A 17 2.48 11.56 -1.97
N ILE A 18 1.61 11.31 -2.95
CA ILE A 18 1.88 10.32 -4.01
C ILE A 18 3.14 10.64 -4.83
N LYS A 19 3.44 11.92 -5.08
CA LYS A 19 4.65 12.35 -5.82
C LYS A 19 5.93 12.02 -5.05
N ASP A 20 5.89 12.07 -3.72
CA ASP A 20 7.03 11.68 -2.89
C ASP A 20 7.24 10.16 -2.94
N ILE A 21 6.14 9.39 -2.95
CA ILE A 21 6.16 7.93 -3.07
C ILE A 21 6.76 7.49 -4.41
N ASP A 22 6.49 8.22 -5.49
CA ASP A 22 7.04 7.91 -6.82
C ASP A 22 8.58 7.96 -6.84
N GLN A 23 9.21 8.68 -5.90
CA GLN A 23 10.66 8.80 -5.74
C GLN A 23 11.24 7.86 -4.67
N MET A 24 10.41 7.05 -4.01
CA MET A 24 10.86 6.13 -2.97
C MET A 24 11.44 4.85 -3.55
N GLN A 25 12.46 4.32 -2.88
CA GLN A 25 12.88 2.93 -3.03
C GLN A 25 11.84 1.97 -2.41
N GLY A 26 11.85 0.69 -2.81
CA GLY A 26 10.91 -0.32 -2.31
C GLY A 26 10.81 -0.36 -0.77
N TYR A 27 11.95 -0.50 -0.09
CA TYR A 27 11.99 -0.51 1.38
C TYR A 27 11.49 0.78 2.03
N GLN A 28 11.61 1.94 1.35
CA GLN A 28 11.07 3.20 1.85
C GLN A 28 9.55 3.23 1.75
N PHE A 29 9.00 2.62 0.70
CA PHE A 29 7.57 2.47 0.52
C PHE A 29 6.95 1.53 1.57
N GLU A 30 7.61 0.43 1.92
CA GLU A 30 7.19 -0.45 3.03
C GLU A 30 7.10 0.31 4.36
N GLU A 31 8.15 1.05 4.71
CA GLU A 31 8.17 1.90 5.90
C GLU A 31 7.13 3.04 5.81
N TYR A 32 6.83 3.54 4.62
CA TYR A 32 5.77 4.53 4.41
C TYR A 32 4.40 3.94 4.72
N LEU A 33 4.09 2.75 4.19
CA LEU A 33 2.83 2.06 4.46
C LEU A 33 2.65 1.80 5.97
N LYS A 34 3.73 1.50 6.68
CA LYS A 34 3.71 1.43 8.15
C LYS A 34 3.31 2.75 8.80
N VAL A 35 3.81 3.88 8.33
CA VAL A 35 3.40 5.21 8.86
C VAL A 35 1.96 5.52 8.48
N LEU A 36 1.56 5.26 7.24
CA LEU A 36 0.22 5.47 6.71
C LEU A 36 -0.83 4.70 7.53
N PHE A 37 -0.67 3.38 7.63
CA PHE A 37 -1.63 2.54 8.34
C PHE A 37 -1.64 2.79 9.85
N LYS A 38 -0.51 3.17 10.43
CA LYS A 38 -0.50 3.65 11.82
C LYS A 38 -1.32 4.94 11.97
N GLY A 39 -1.24 5.86 11.00
CA GLY A 39 -2.06 7.06 10.96
C GLY A 39 -3.56 6.78 10.79
N LEU A 40 -3.90 5.69 10.11
CA LEU A 40 -5.28 5.19 9.96
C LEU A 40 -5.77 4.36 11.15
N GLY A 41 -4.99 4.22 12.22
CA GLY A 41 -5.38 3.50 13.44
C GLY A 41 -5.04 2.01 13.51
N TYR A 42 -4.37 1.46 12.49
CA TYR A 42 -3.90 0.07 12.50
C TYR A 42 -2.60 -0.10 13.30
N ARG A 43 -2.21 -1.36 13.53
CA ARG A 43 -0.92 -1.73 14.16
C ARG A 43 0.00 -2.44 13.15
N PRO A 44 0.67 -1.69 12.24
CA PRO A 44 1.51 -2.27 11.20
C PRO A 44 2.88 -2.72 11.69
N ILE A 45 3.37 -3.82 11.10
CA ILE A 45 4.72 -4.36 11.27
C ILE A 45 5.30 -4.66 9.89
N VAL A 46 6.46 -4.08 9.56
CA VAL A 46 7.23 -4.45 8.36
C VAL A 46 7.92 -5.78 8.63
N THR A 47 7.87 -6.71 7.68
CA THR A 47 8.48 -8.03 7.80
C THR A 47 9.99 -7.98 7.56
N LYS A 48 10.67 -9.11 7.72
CA LYS A 48 12.11 -9.20 7.45
C LYS A 48 12.31 -9.39 5.95
N LYS A 49 13.34 -8.75 5.39
CA LYS A 49 13.68 -8.87 3.95
C LYS A 49 13.97 -10.31 3.46
N SER A 50 14.33 -11.22 4.35
CA SER A 50 14.47 -12.64 4.01
C SER A 50 13.46 -13.46 4.81
N GLY A 51 12.83 -14.43 4.13
CA GLY A 51 11.77 -15.24 4.73
C GLY A 51 10.55 -14.41 5.12
N ASP A 52 10.16 -13.45 4.28
CA ASP A 52 8.88 -12.72 4.40
C ASP A 52 7.69 -13.52 3.89
N TYR A 53 7.95 -14.63 3.19
CA TYR A 53 6.95 -15.51 2.59
C TYR A 53 5.94 -14.75 1.72
N GLY A 54 6.35 -13.63 1.10
CA GLY A 54 5.51 -12.81 0.20
C GLY A 54 4.65 -11.74 0.88
N ALA A 55 4.92 -11.36 2.13
CA ALA A 55 4.26 -10.22 2.78
C ALA A 55 5.29 -9.20 3.26
N ASP A 56 5.20 -7.97 2.79
CA ASP A 56 6.10 -6.88 3.20
C ASP A 56 5.63 -6.20 4.51
N VAL A 57 4.32 -6.14 4.72
CA VAL A 57 3.70 -5.53 5.91
C VAL A 57 2.58 -6.40 6.46
N VAL A 58 2.51 -6.53 7.78
CA VAL A 58 1.40 -7.18 8.48
C VAL A 58 0.69 -6.16 9.37
N LEU A 59 -0.61 -5.97 9.15
CA LEU A 59 -1.46 -5.19 10.04
C LEU A 59 -2.03 -6.12 11.11
N LYS A 60 -1.74 -5.81 12.38
CA LYS A 60 -2.34 -6.50 13.53
C LYS A 60 -3.60 -5.78 13.99
N GLY A 61 -4.57 -6.53 14.49
CA GLY A 61 -5.83 -5.99 14.99
C GLY A 61 -6.85 -7.11 15.18
N ARG A 62 -8.13 -6.73 15.13
CA ARG A 62 -9.25 -7.68 15.14
C ARG A 62 -9.22 -8.57 13.90
N ASN A 63 -8.96 -7.98 12.73
CA ASN A 63 -8.61 -8.69 11.51
C ASN A 63 -7.10 -8.50 11.28
N LYS A 64 -6.39 -9.59 11.02
CA LYS A 64 -5.00 -9.59 10.63
C LYS A 64 -4.91 -9.53 9.10
N ILE A 65 -4.12 -8.59 8.60
CA ILE A 65 -4.02 -8.32 7.17
C ILE A 65 -2.57 -8.47 6.74
N VAL A 66 -2.30 -9.27 5.72
CA VAL A 66 -0.99 -9.31 5.04
C VAL A 66 -1.00 -8.42 3.82
N ILE A 67 0.10 -7.70 3.60
CA ILE A 67 0.24 -6.74 2.51
C ILE A 67 1.51 -7.05 1.73
N GLN A 68 1.37 -7.22 0.42
CA GLN A 68 2.48 -7.09 -0.52
C GLN A 68 2.48 -5.67 -1.11
N ALA A 69 3.60 -4.99 -0.96
CA ALA A 69 3.85 -3.65 -1.43
C ALA A 69 4.69 -3.70 -2.72
N LYS A 70 4.15 -3.16 -3.83
CA LYS A 70 4.89 -3.01 -5.08
C LYS A 70 5.00 -1.53 -5.43
N ARG A 71 6.16 -0.93 -5.19
CA ARG A 71 6.49 0.41 -5.71
C ARG A 71 7.03 0.23 -7.12
N TYR A 72 6.46 0.88 -8.12
CA TYR A 72 6.90 0.87 -9.52
C TYR A 72 7.02 2.28 -10.12
N GLY A 73 7.76 2.37 -11.22
CA GLY A 73 7.79 3.58 -12.05
C GLY A 73 6.55 3.65 -12.94
N TYR A 74 6.22 4.84 -13.43
CA TYR A 74 5.00 5.17 -14.17
C TYR A 74 4.63 4.27 -15.37
N LYS A 75 5.57 3.49 -15.91
CA LYS A 75 5.37 2.64 -17.10
C LYS A 75 5.13 1.16 -16.79
N HIS A 76 5.07 0.77 -15.52
CA HIS A 76 4.97 -0.64 -15.14
C HIS A 76 3.73 -0.92 -14.29
N ASN A 77 2.95 -1.91 -14.72
CA ASN A 77 1.80 -2.41 -13.99
C ASN A 77 2.19 -3.66 -13.18
N VAL A 78 1.52 -3.84 -12.05
CA VAL A 78 1.70 -4.99 -11.17
C VAL A 78 1.08 -6.24 -11.80
N SER A 79 1.92 -7.28 -11.97
CA SER A 79 1.52 -8.58 -12.50
C SER A 79 0.73 -9.39 -11.48
N MET A 80 0.20 -10.53 -11.92
CA MET A 80 -0.51 -11.46 -11.05
C MET A 80 0.40 -12.15 -10.01
N ASP A 81 1.73 -12.06 -10.15
CA ASP A 81 2.66 -12.69 -9.21
C ASP A 81 2.57 -12.08 -7.81
N ALA A 82 2.40 -10.75 -7.73
CA ALA A 82 2.16 -10.08 -6.45
C ALA A 82 0.89 -10.58 -5.73
N VAL A 83 -0.13 -10.99 -6.50
CA VAL A 83 -1.37 -11.55 -5.98
C VAL A 83 -1.14 -12.97 -5.47
N ARG A 84 -0.40 -13.80 -6.22
CA ARG A 84 -0.03 -15.16 -5.81
C ARG A 84 0.80 -15.16 -4.53
N GLU A 85 1.80 -14.27 -4.46
CA GLU A 85 2.69 -14.09 -3.32
C GLU A 85 1.88 -13.81 -2.05
N VAL A 86 1.09 -12.73 -2.04
CA VAL A 86 0.36 -12.32 -0.83
C VAL A 86 -0.75 -13.30 -0.45
N PHE A 87 -1.38 -13.95 -1.43
CA PHE A 87 -2.38 -14.98 -1.18
C PHE A 87 -1.77 -16.17 -0.44
N ALA A 88 -0.58 -16.62 -0.83
CA ALA A 88 0.15 -17.66 -0.11
C ALA A 88 0.56 -17.19 1.30
N SER A 89 1.01 -15.94 1.46
CA SER A 89 1.39 -15.37 2.76
C SER A 89 0.24 -15.37 3.76
N MET A 90 -1.00 -15.23 3.29
CA MET A 90 -2.19 -15.22 4.16
C MET A 90 -2.24 -16.46 5.05
N PHE A 91 -1.96 -17.63 4.49
CA PHE A 91 -1.90 -18.90 5.23
C PHE A 91 -0.73 -18.92 6.22
N PHE A 92 0.46 -18.53 5.78
CA PHE A 92 1.66 -18.52 6.63
C PHE A 92 1.48 -17.64 7.87
N TYR A 93 0.92 -16.43 7.69
CA TYR A 93 0.70 -15.48 8.79
C TYR A 93 -0.60 -15.71 9.55
N LYS A 94 -1.44 -16.68 9.13
CA LYS A 94 -2.81 -16.90 9.64
C LYS A 94 -3.61 -15.59 9.63
N ALA A 95 -3.59 -14.92 8.49
CA ALA A 95 -4.26 -13.65 8.26
C ALA A 95 -5.67 -13.87 7.72
N ASP A 96 -6.53 -12.91 7.99
CA ASP A 96 -7.94 -12.92 7.58
C ASP A 96 -8.12 -12.26 6.21
N GLU A 97 -7.21 -11.36 5.84
CA GLU A 97 -7.24 -10.64 4.57
C GLU A 97 -5.84 -10.53 3.94
N ALA A 98 -5.81 -10.47 2.62
CA ALA A 98 -4.59 -10.28 1.83
C ALA A 98 -4.74 -9.10 0.87
N TRP A 99 -3.81 -8.16 0.90
CA TRP A 99 -3.88 -6.92 0.14
C TRP A 99 -2.61 -6.74 -0.72
N VAL A 100 -2.76 -6.24 -1.95
CA VAL A 100 -1.63 -5.73 -2.74
C VAL A 100 -1.77 -4.22 -2.87
N ILE A 101 -0.71 -3.49 -2.53
CA ILE A 101 -0.69 -2.03 -2.58
C ILE A 101 0.42 -1.55 -3.52
N THR A 102 0.09 -0.61 -4.40
CA THR A 102 1.05 -0.02 -5.34
C THR A 102 0.80 1.47 -5.57
N ASN A 103 1.85 2.20 -5.97
CA ASN A 103 1.74 3.56 -6.51
C ASN A 103 1.43 3.59 -8.02
N SER A 104 1.25 2.42 -8.64
CA SER A 104 0.94 2.22 -10.05
C SER A 104 -0.45 1.56 -10.20
N PHE A 105 -0.65 0.79 -11.29
CA PHE A 105 -1.87 0.06 -11.59
C PHE A 105 -1.61 -1.45 -11.74
N PHE A 106 -2.68 -2.22 -11.83
CA PHE A 106 -2.63 -3.67 -11.98
C PHE A 106 -2.89 -4.10 -13.42
N THR A 107 -2.31 -5.21 -13.85
CA THR A 107 -2.69 -5.83 -15.12
C THR A 107 -4.09 -6.44 -15.03
N LYS A 108 -4.74 -6.65 -16.19
CA LYS A 108 -6.05 -7.31 -16.25
C LYS A 108 -6.04 -8.68 -15.58
N GLN A 109 -4.97 -9.44 -15.79
CA GLN A 109 -4.77 -10.77 -15.21
C GLN A 109 -4.64 -10.71 -13.69
N ALA A 110 -3.92 -9.71 -13.16
CA ALA A 110 -3.82 -9.50 -11.71
C ALA A 110 -5.18 -9.20 -11.09
N MET A 111 -5.99 -8.34 -11.73
CA MET A 111 -7.34 -8.01 -11.25
C MET A 111 -8.28 -9.22 -11.26
N ILE A 112 -8.24 -10.04 -12.32
CA ILE A 112 -9.05 -11.27 -12.41
C ILE A 112 -8.66 -12.24 -11.30
N LEU A 113 -7.37 -12.51 -11.11
CA LEU A 113 -6.90 -13.42 -10.06
C LEU A 113 -7.25 -12.90 -8.67
N ALA A 114 -7.04 -11.61 -8.41
CA ALA A 114 -7.31 -11.03 -7.11
C ALA A 114 -8.79 -11.16 -6.73
N LYS A 115 -9.70 -10.95 -7.70
CA LYS A 115 -11.14 -11.18 -7.50
C LYS A 115 -11.42 -12.65 -7.15
N ALA A 116 -10.81 -13.60 -7.86
CA ALA A 116 -11.01 -15.03 -7.60
C ALA A 116 -10.47 -15.47 -6.22
N CYS A 117 -9.37 -14.87 -5.78
CA CYS A 117 -8.71 -15.20 -4.51
C CYS A 117 -9.22 -14.37 -3.31
N GLY A 118 -10.11 -13.40 -3.51
CA GLY A 118 -10.51 -12.47 -2.46
C GLY A 118 -9.39 -11.52 -2.00
N VAL A 119 -8.38 -11.29 -2.84
CA VAL A 119 -7.27 -10.37 -2.55
C VAL A 119 -7.70 -8.95 -2.87
N LYS A 120 -7.51 -8.03 -1.91
CA LYS A 120 -7.82 -6.61 -2.11
C LYS A 120 -6.70 -5.92 -2.88
N LEU A 121 -7.05 -5.21 -3.94
CA LEU A 121 -6.11 -4.41 -4.72
C LEU A 121 -6.28 -2.93 -4.38
N LEU A 122 -5.18 -2.26 -4.04
CA LEU A 122 -5.11 -0.82 -3.86
C LEU A 122 -4.08 -0.27 -4.85
N ASN A 123 -4.58 0.33 -5.92
CA ASN A 123 -3.77 1.00 -6.92
C ASN A 123 -3.47 2.43 -6.45
N ARG A 124 -2.84 3.21 -7.33
CA ARG A 124 -2.49 4.60 -7.08
C ARG A 124 -3.65 5.42 -6.51
N TYR A 125 -4.86 5.30 -7.06
CA TYR A 125 -5.99 6.13 -6.66
C TYR A 125 -6.50 5.76 -5.27
N GLU A 126 -6.67 4.47 -4.95
CA GLU A 126 -7.10 4.10 -3.60
C GLU A 126 -6.00 4.36 -2.57
N LEU A 127 -4.71 4.29 -2.98
CA LEU A 127 -3.60 4.73 -2.14
C LEU A 127 -3.73 6.23 -1.85
N GLU A 128 -3.91 7.08 -2.86
CA GLU A 128 -4.11 8.53 -2.69
C GLU A 128 -5.28 8.84 -1.73
N GLU A 129 -6.40 8.13 -1.82
CA GLU A 129 -7.51 8.29 -0.88
C GLU A 129 -7.10 8.01 0.57
N PHE A 130 -6.26 7.01 0.81
CA PHE A 130 -5.75 6.71 2.15
C PHE A 130 -4.80 7.79 2.64
N ILE A 131 -3.98 8.35 1.76
CA ILE A 131 -3.07 9.47 2.09
C ILE A 131 -3.88 10.69 2.52
N VAL A 132 -4.93 11.05 1.79
CA VAL A 132 -5.76 12.22 2.11
C VAL A 132 -6.42 12.07 3.48
N LYS A 133 -6.84 10.86 3.87
CA LYS A 133 -7.44 10.61 5.20
C LYS A 133 -6.48 10.91 6.36
N ILE A 134 -5.17 10.71 6.18
CA ILE A 134 -4.17 11.02 7.22
C ILE A 134 -3.59 12.43 7.10
N ASN A 135 -3.75 13.07 5.94
CA ASN A 135 -3.20 14.37 5.61
C ASN A 135 -4.21 15.20 4.78
N PRO A 136 -5.27 15.73 5.42
CA PRO A 136 -6.31 16.49 4.71
C PRO A 136 -5.79 17.78 4.05
N ALA A 137 -4.58 18.25 4.40
CA ALA A 137 -3.92 19.36 3.71
C ALA A 137 -3.40 19.00 2.30
N GLN A 138 -3.41 17.72 1.92
CA GLN A 138 -3.03 17.22 0.59
C GLN A 138 -4.23 16.89 -0.29
N GLN A 139 -5.43 17.41 0.01
CA GLN A 139 -6.57 17.24 -0.88
C GLN A 139 -6.18 17.61 -2.31
N PRO A 140 -6.32 16.70 -3.28
CA PRO A 140 -6.14 17.06 -4.68
C PRO A 140 -7.12 18.20 -4.99
N LYS A 141 -6.63 19.27 -5.64
CA LYS A 141 -7.51 20.30 -6.22
C LYS A 141 -8.55 19.56 -7.05
N GLN A 142 -9.82 19.71 -6.69
CA GLN A 142 -10.96 18.98 -7.26
C GLN A 142 -10.82 18.83 -8.79
N PHE A 143 -10.59 17.60 -9.27
CA PHE A 143 -11.09 17.24 -10.59
C PHE A 143 -12.56 16.87 -10.38
N THR A 144 -13.43 17.84 -10.62
CA THR A 144 -14.86 17.59 -10.81
C THR A 144 -14.99 16.56 -11.93
N ARG A 145 -15.27 15.29 -11.59
CA ARG A 145 -15.83 14.35 -12.56
C ARG A 145 -17.16 14.96 -13.00
N LYS A 146 -17.19 15.57 -14.19
CA LYS A 146 -18.46 15.87 -14.85
C LYS A 146 -19.17 14.53 -15.03
N ARG A 147 -20.44 14.47 -14.61
CA ARG A 147 -21.35 13.33 -14.77
C ARG A 147 -21.66 12.98 -16.25
N SER A 148 -20.93 13.52 -17.22
CA SER A 148 -21.24 13.41 -18.66
C SER A 148 -20.63 12.21 -19.38
N ASP A 149 -19.76 11.43 -18.75
CA ASP A 149 -18.99 10.38 -19.47
C ASP A 149 -19.52 8.95 -19.20
N LEU A 150 -20.78 8.84 -18.78
CA LEU A 150 -21.55 7.61 -18.80
C LEU A 150 -22.72 7.80 -19.77
N HIS A 151 -22.45 7.63 -21.06
CA HIS A 151 -23.38 7.20 -22.09
C HIS A 151 -22.68 6.13 -22.91
#